data_AF-A0A3G2G544-F1
#
_entry.id   AF-A0A3G2G544-F1
#
_cell.length_a   1.000
_cell.length_b   1.000
_cell.length_c   1.000
_cell.angle_alpha   90.00
_cell.angle_beta   90.00
_cell.angle_gamma   90.00
#
_symmetry.space_group_name_H-M   'P 1'
#
loop_
_entity.id
_entity.type
_entity.pdbx_description
1 polymer ?
#
loop_
_entity_poly.entity_id
_entity_poly.type
_entity_poly.pdbx_seq_one_letter_code
_entity_poly.pdbx_strand_id
1 'polypeptide(L)'
;MKNIISGLFIFITIFGFAQDEIQFQDLPFKDLVAKAKEENKLVFIDAYAAWCGPCKMMEKNVFNKKSVGDFYNKNFVNARIDMEKGEGREVAQKFGVRSYPTYLFLNGDGELVSQNYGYMEEGIFLAMAQDINSPNNKKGSLKERFAKGEKDKDFLINIMKLNSSADYEFAKQASERYFSNRKKTDEFTKDDVGLLLYFLKSTEDLNYKTFVSQKADIIKFLPEENYKEFNNQLVLAKVVQESIDEKAKKINDDYFLKTAEPLVGKEAAILKLNQTKLAYYEQNANFLEYEKAALEYYKNADSFEPNELLKAAWIFSDNIKTQSSLKKAAEWAEKSVMRGETPENTYILAKIYYNLGSKDLAKNFAELSKNMALQSGKDANLATELLSKIK
;
A
#
# COMPACT_ATOMS: atom_id res chain seq x y z
N MET A 1 -51.38 75.79 10.77
CA MET A 1 -50.61 75.03 11.78
C MET A 1 -51.22 73.64 11.92
N LYS A 2 -50.35 72.63 12.03
CA LYS A 2 -50.58 71.19 12.30
C LYS A 2 -50.77 70.29 11.07
N ASN A 3 -49.63 69.79 10.63
CA ASN A 3 -49.46 68.59 9.81
C ASN A 3 -49.72 67.35 10.68
N ILE A 4 -50.44 66.36 10.18
CA ILE A 4 -50.48 65.00 10.74
C ILE A 4 -50.01 64.06 9.63
N ILE A 5 -48.76 63.62 9.72
CA ILE A 5 -48.20 62.54 8.91
C ILE A 5 -48.26 61.29 9.79
N SER A 6 -49.12 60.34 9.41
CA SER A 6 -49.26 59.05 10.07
C SER A 6 -48.15 58.11 9.55
N GLY A 7 -47.15 57.83 10.39
CA GLY A 7 -46.07 56.89 10.08
C GLY A 7 -46.51 55.44 10.32
N LEU A 8 -46.48 54.63 9.26
CA LEU A 8 -46.69 53.18 9.33
C LEU A 8 -45.34 52.50 9.58
N PHE A 9 -45.10 52.04 10.81
CA PHE A 9 -43.94 51.21 11.14
C PHE A 9 -44.18 49.77 10.68
N ILE A 10 -43.44 49.32 9.68
CA ILE A 10 -43.38 47.91 9.27
C ILE A 10 -42.31 47.23 10.15
N PHE A 11 -42.76 46.39 11.09
CA PHE A 11 -41.89 45.47 11.81
C PHE A 11 -41.55 44.29 10.90
N ILE A 12 -40.34 44.26 10.33
CA ILE A 12 -39.79 43.07 9.68
C ILE A 12 -39.30 42.14 10.79
N THR A 13 -40.06 41.10 11.07
CA THR A 13 -39.65 40.02 11.98
C THR A 13 -38.70 39.10 11.21
N ILE A 14 -37.40 39.20 11.49
CA ILE A 14 -36.40 38.25 11.02
C ILE A 14 -36.56 36.99 11.88
N PHE A 15 -37.16 35.93 11.34
CA PHE A 15 -37.09 34.60 11.93
C PHE A 15 -35.65 34.10 11.80
N GLY A 16 -34.83 34.32 12.83
CA GLY A 16 -33.59 33.59 13.01
C GLY A 16 -33.90 32.18 13.45
N PHE A 17 -33.93 31.22 12.53
CA PHE A 17 -33.83 29.81 12.91
C PHE A 17 -32.46 29.60 13.55
N ALA A 18 -32.43 29.38 14.86
CA ALA A 18 -31.26 28.81 15.50
C ALA A 18 -31.05 27.42 14.86
N GLN A 19 -29.98 27.28 14.08
CA GLN A 19 -29.63 25.98 13.48
C GLN A 19 -28.91 25.17 14.55
N ASP A 20 -29.60 24.17 15.10
CA ASP A 20 -29.09 23.36 16.21
C ASP A 20 -28.14 22.22 15.77
N GLU A 21 -27.96 21.99 14.45
CA GLU A 21 -27.18 20.87 13.90
C GLU A 21 -26.17 21.28 12.79
N ILE A 22 -25.19 20.40 12.52
CA ILE A 22 -24.29 20.54 11.37
C ILE A 22 -25.10 20.52 10.06
N GLN A 23 -24.92 21.54 9.23
CA GLN A 23 -25.54 21.67 7.91
C GLN A 23 -24.63 21.01 6.87
N PHE A 24 -24.95 19.77 6.53
CA PHE A 24 -24.25 19.02 5.49
C PHE A 24 -24.75 19.41 4.10
N GLN A 25 -23.81 19.64 3.19
CA GLN A 25 -24.09 20.01 1.81
C GLN A 25 -24.07 18.75 0.95
N ASP A 26 -25.09 18.64 0.09
CA ASP A 26 -25.19 17.61 -0.93
C ASP A 26 -24.63 18.17 -2.25
N LEU A 27 -23.30 18.15 -2.35
CA LEU A 27 -22.55 18.61 -3.51
C LEU A 27 -21.52 17.54 -3.91
N PRO A 28 -21.21 17.39 -5.20
CA PRO A 28 -20.11 16.55 -5.66
C PRO A 28 -18.79 16.91 -4.97
N PHE A 29 -17.91 15.92 -4.77
CA PHE A 29 -16.62 16.10 -4.08
C PHE A 29 -15.81 17.29 -4.63
N LYS A 30 -15.76 17.43 -5.95
CA LYS A 30 -15.03 18.52 -6.61
C LYS A 30 -15.59 19.90 -6.26
N ASP A 31 -16.91 20.01 -6.13
CA ASP A 31 -17.60 21.27 -5.88
C ASP A 31 -17.48 21.68 -4.40
N LEU A 32 -17.44 20.70 -3.48
CA LEU A 32 -17.10 20.93 -2.08
C LEU A 32 -15.72 21.58 -1.94
N VAL A 33 -14.72 21.05 -2.64
CA VAL A 33 -13.35 21.58 -2.64
C VAL A 33 -13.30 22.97 -3.25
N ALA A 34 -13.96 23.19 -4.39
CA ALA A 34 -14.01 24.49 -5.05
C ALA A 34 -14.66 25.56 -4.14
N LYS A 35 -15.79 25.22 -3.50
CA LYS A 35 -16.48 26.09 -2.55
C LYS A 35 -15.61 26.41 -1.32
N ALA A 36 -14.93 25.42 -0.77
CA ALA A 36 -14.01 25.63 0.35
C ALA A 36 -12.86 26.58 -0.02
N LYS A 37 -12.36 26.48 -1.25
CA LYS A 37 -11.35 27.41 -1.79
C LYS A 37 -11.87 28.84 -1.89
N GLU A 38 -13.09 29.02 -2.42
CA GLU A 38 -13.74 30.33 -2.53
C GLU A 38 -14.02 30.95 -1.15
N GLU A 39 -14.53 30.16 -0.21
CA GLU A 39 -14.86 30.62 1.14
C GLU A 39 -13.65 30.72 2.08
N ASN A 40 -12.45 30.31 1.63
CA ASN A 40 -11.25 30.19 2.46
C ASN A 40 -11.49 29.38 3.75
N LYS A 41 -12.19 28.25 3.61
CA LYS A 41 -12.51 27.29 4.68
C LYS A 41 -11.90 25.92 4.37
N LEU A 42 -11.86 25.05 5.38
CA LEU A 42 -11.61 23.63 5.14
C LEU A 42 -12.93 22.92 4.76
N VAL A 43 -12.83 21.84 4.00
CA VAL A 43 -13.91 20.87 3.82
C VAL A 43 -13.87 19.91 5.01
N PHE A 44 -14.99 19.72 5.69
CA PHE A 44 -15.20 18.62 6.63
C PHE A 44 -16.06 17.56 5.95
N ILE A 45 -15.56 16.32 5.87
CA ILE A 45 -16.30 15.18 5.34
C ILE A 45 -16.46 14.14 6.45
N ASP A 46 -17.70 13.85 6.83
CA ASP A 46 -18.05 12.63 7.55
C ASP A 46 -18.15 11.48 6.55
N ALA A 47 -17.13 10.63 6.56
CA ALA A 47 -16.99 9.44 5.75
C ALA A 47 -17.67 8.27 6.47
N TYR A 48 -18.81 7.84 5.95
CA TYR A 48 -19.68 6.85 6.60
C TYR A 48 -20.01 5.69 5.67
N ALA A 49 -20.66 4.67 6.23
CA ALA A 49 -21.36 3.63 5.50
C ALA A 49 -22.78 3.46 6.08
N ALA A 50 -23.77 3.15 5.25
CA ALA A 50 -25.17 3.09 5.67
C ALA A 50 -25.46 2.10 6.83
N TRP A 51 -24.66 1.03 6.93
CA TRP A 51 -24.76 0.01 7.98
C TRP A 51 -23.96 0.34 9.24
N CYS A 52 -23.15 1.41 9.23
CA CYS A 52 -22.28 1.77 10.35
C CYS A 52 -23.08 2.27 11.57
N GLY A 53 -23.13 1.44 12.63
CA GLY A 53 -23.77 1.78 13.90
C GLY A 53 -23.18 3.02 14.58
N PRO A 54 -21.84 3.09 14.79
CA PRO A 54 -21.21 4.27 15.41
C PRO A 54 -21.45 5.58 14.64
N CYS A 55 -21.57 5.53 13.31
CA CYS A 55 -21.88 6.70 12.49
C CYS A 55 -23.28 7.25 12.81
N LYS A 56 -24.26 6.37 12.96
CA LYS A 56 -25.62 6.75 13.38
C LYS A 56 -25.65 7.33 14.80
N MET A 57 -24.76 6.86 15.68
CA MET A 57 -24.62 7.43 17.02
C MET A 57 -24.04 8.84 16.98
N MET A 58 -23.04 9.11 16.14
CA MET A 58 -22.51 10.48 15.96
C MET A 58 -23.59 11.44 15.48
N GLU A 59 -24.36 11.04 14.48
CA GLU A 59 -25.48 11.82 13.95
C GLU A 59 -26.51 12.15 15.03
N LYS A 60 -26.90 11.16 15.84
CA LYS A 60 -27.93 11.31 16.87
C LYS A 60 -27.44 12.04 18.13
N ASN A 61 -26.18 11.89 18.52
CA ASN A 61 -25.70 12.33 19.82
C ASN A 61 -24.76 13.54 19.76
N VAL A 62 -24.18 13.82 18.59
CA VAL A 62 -23.10 14.81 18.46
C VAL A 62 -23.37 15.82 17.35
N PHE A 63 -23.70 15.40 16.13
CA PHE A 63 -23.87 16.32 15.00
C PHE A 63 -25.10 17.23 15.16
N ASN A 64 -26.08 16.83 15.97
CA ASN A 64 -27.28 17.59 16.30
C ASN A 64 -27.13 18.50 17.54
N LYS A 65 -25.92 18.62 18.09
CA LYS A 65 -25.65 19.51 19.22
C LYS A 65 -25.40 20.92 18.71
N LYS A 66 -26.10 21.89 19.29
CA LYS A 66 -25.97 23.30 18.91
C LYS A 66 -24.53 23.81 18.93
N SER A 67 -23.77 23.46 19.95
CA SER A 67 -22.34 23.78 20.09
C SER A 67 -21.51 23.30 18.89
N VAL A 68 -21.80 22.09 18.41
CA VAL A 68 -21.16 21.45 17.26
C VAL A 68 -21.62 22.11 15.96
N GLY A 69 -22.93 22.26 15.75
CA GLY A 69 -23.50 22.95 14.58
C GLY A 69 -22.95 24.37 14.42
N ASP A 70 -23.01 25.18 15.47
CA ASP A 70 -22.51 26.57 15.48
C ASP A 70 -21.04 26.64 15.03
N PHE A 71 -20.18 25.75 15.54
CA PHE A 71 -18.77 25.75 15.21
C PHE A 71 -18.51 25.25 13.79
N TYR A 72 -19.07 24.11 13.41
CA TYR A 72 -18.78 23.48 12.12
C TYR A 72 -19.35 24.30 10.95
N ASN A 73 -20.58 24.80 11.07
CA ASN A 73 -21.22 25.59 10.01
C ASN A 73 -20.50 26.93 9.77
N LYS A 74 -19.92 27.51 10.83
CA LYS A 74 -19.15 28.76 10.73
C LYS A 74 -17.80 28.54 10.06
N ASN A 75 -17.13 27.43 10.34
CA ASN A 75 -15.71 27.26 10.03
C ASN A 75 -15.41 26.33 8.85
N PHE A 76 -16.35 25.48 8.44
CA PHE A 76 -16.12 24.46 7.43
C PHE A 76 -17.20 24.41 6.35
N VAL A 77 -16.83 23.86 5.20
CA VAL A 77 -17.77 23.34 4.20
C VAL A 77 -18.04 21.89 4.58
N ASN A 78 -19.21 21.61 5.18
CA ASN A 78 -19.53 20.29 5.73
C ASN A 78 -20.19 19.41 4.67
N ALA A 79 -19.78 18.15 4.58
CA ALA A 79 -20.39 17.14 3.72
C ALA A 79 -20.40 15.76 4.38
N ARG A 80 -21.27 14.89 3.87
CA ARG A 80 -21.36 13.49 4.25
C ARG A 80 -21.34 12.64 3.00
N ILE A 81 -20.46 11.65 2.96
CA ILE A 81 -20.28 10.79 1.78
C ILE A 81 -20.32 9.33 2.21
N ASP A 82 -21.22 8.56 1.61
CA ASP A 82 -21.28 7.10 1.74
C ASP A 82 -20.13 6.50 0.94
N MET A 83 -19.09 6.06 1.64
CA MET A 83 -17.83 5.61 1.03
C MET A 83 -17.96 4.28 0.27
N GLU A 84 -19.12 3.60 0.37
CA GLU A 84 -19.37 2.36 -0.36
C GLU A 84 -20.18 2.55 -1.65
N LYS A 85 -20.56 3.79 -1.98
CA LYS A 85 -21.41 4.12 -3.13
C LYS A 85 -20.90 5.32 -3.92
N GLY A 86 -21.28 5.36 -5.20
CA GLY A 86 -21.01 6.50 -6.09
C GLY A 86 -19.55 6.95 -6.07
N GLU A 87 -19.32 8.26 -6.06
CA GLU A 87 -18.00 8.88 -5.93
C GLU A 87 -17.31 8.58 -4.58
N GLY A 88 -18.07 8.15 -3.57
CA GLY A 88 -17.55 7.81 -2.25
C GLY A 88 -16.51 6.69 -2.30
N ARG A 89 -16.61 5.74 -3.23
CA ARG A 89 -15.59 4.69 -3.41
C ARG A 89 -14.24 5.25 -3.83
N GLU A 90 -14.25 6.24 -4.73
CA GLU A 90 -13.05 6.90 -5.21
C GLU A 90 -12.45 7.78 -4.11
N VAL A 91 -13.29 8.51 -3.36
CA VAL A 91 -12.88 9.30 -2.20
C VAL A 91 -12.27 8.40 -1.12
N ALA A 92 -12.87 7.24 -0.84
CA ALA A 92 -12.37 6.28 0.13
C ALA A 92 -10.99 5.74 -0.26
N GLN A 93 -10.82 5.37 -1.53
CA GLN A 93 -9.53 4.92 -2.04
C GLN A 93 -8.47 6.04 -1.97
N LYS A 94 -8.83 7.25 -2.42
CA LYS A 94 -7.93 8.41 -2.46
C LYS A 94 -7.39 8.78 -1.09
N PHE A 95 -8.22 8.76 -0.05
CA PHE A 95 -7.85 9.15 1.31
C PHE A 95 -7.64 7.98 2.26
N GLY A 96 -7.55 6.74 1.72
CA GLY A 96 -7.28 5.54 2.51
C GLY A 96 -8.29 5.26 3.62
N VAL A 97 -9.57 5.56 3.39
CA VAL A 97 -10.65 5.30 4.36
C VAL A 97 -10.89 3.79 4.46
N ARG A 98 -10.59 3.21 5.63
CA ARG A 98 -10.68 1.75 5.87
C ARG A 98 -11.60 1.38 7.04
N SER A 99 -12.12 2.36 7.77
CA SER A 99 -13.01 2.17 8.92
C SER A 99 -13.99 3.34 9.03
N TYR A 100 -15.10 3.12 9.72
CA TYR A 100 -16.17 4.11 9.86
C TYR A 100 -16.57 4.32 11.33
N PRO A 101 -16.93 5.54 11.74
CA PRO A 101 -16.82 6.78 10.97
C PRO A 101 -15.36 7.19 10.79
N THR A 102 -15.06 7.84 9.67
CA THR A 102 -13.80 8.55 9.44
C THR A 102 -14.13 10.03 9.17
N TYR A 103 -13.37 10.93 9.76
CA TYR A 103 -13.51 12.37 9.59
C TYR A 103 -12.34 12.88 8.75
N LEU A 104 -12.62 13.41 7.57
CA LEU A 104 -11.62 14.01 6.70
C LEU A 104 -11.73 15.53 6.76
N PHE A 105 -10.59 16.19 6.92
CA PHE A 105 -10.48 17.64 6.79
C PHE A 105 -9.58 17.96 5.62
N LEU A 106 -10.11 18.65 4.61
CA LEU A 106 -9.39 18.98 3.38
C LEU A 106 -9.24 20.49 3.21
N ASN A 107 -8.15 20.94 2.61
CA ASN A 107 -8.02 22.35 2.20
C ASN A 107 -8.75 22.62 0.88
N GLY A 108 -8.75 23.89 0.45
CA GLY A 108 -9.34 24.32 -0.83
C GLY A 108 -8.66 23.75 -2.08
N ASP A 109 -7.54 23.03 -1.94
CA ASP A 109 -6.89 22.31 -3.04
C ASP A 109 -7.23 20.80 -3.02
N GLY A 110 -8.07 20.36 -2.09
CA GLY A 110 -8.51 18.97 -1.95
C GLY A 110 -7.45 18.06 -1.33
N GLU A 111 -6.46 18.63 -0.65
CA GLU A 111 -5.42 17.90 0.07
C GLU A 111 -5.85 17.63 1.52
N LEU A 112 -5.46 16.47 2.04
CA LEU A 112 -5.76 16.05 3.41
C LEU A 112 -4.96 16.87 4.43
N VAL A 113 -5.67 17.63 5.27
CA VAL A 113 -5.12 18.39 6.40
C VAL A 113 -5.11 17.56 7.67
N SER A 114 -6.17 16.78 7.90
CA SER A 114 -6.31 15.91 9.06
C SER A 114 -7.27 14.76 8.76
N GLN A 115 -7.01 13.60 9.37
CA GLN A 115 -7.86 12.42 9.33
C GLN A 115 -8.00 11.86 10.75
N ASN A 116 -9.24 11.67 11.18
CA ASN A 116 -9.57 11.09 12.48
C ASN A 116 -10.64 10.00 12.28
N TYR A 117 -10.83 9.13 13.27
CA TYR A 117 -11.74 7.99 13.13
C TYR A 117 -12.41 7.63 14.45
N GLY A 118 -13.50 6.88 14.34
CA GLY A 118 -14.24 6.35 15.47
C GLY A 118 -15.26 7.31 16.07
N TYR A 119 -16.06 6.78 16.98
CA TYR A 119 -17.01 7.57 17.74
C TYR A 119 -16.27 8.52 18.69
N MET A 120 -16.74 9.76 18.80
CA MET A 120 -16.19 10.78 19.69
C MET A 120 -17.31 11.45 20.47
N GLU A 121 -17.11 11.65 21.76
CA GLU A 121 -18.01 12.49 22.56
C GLU A 121 -17.92 13.96 22.13
N GLU A 122 -18.99 14.73 22.36
CA GLU A 122 -19.17 16.13 21.93
C GLU A 122 -17.92 16.99 22.19
N GLY A 123 -17.39 16.97 23.42
CA GLY A 123 -16.25 17.79 23.82
C GLY A 123 -14.96 17.43 23.07
N ILE A 124 -14.72 16.14 22.82
CA ILE A 124 -13.54 15.67 22.07
C ILE A 124 -13.68 16.06 20.60
N PHE A 125 -14.87 15.87 20.03
CA PHE A 125 -15.15 16.19 18.63
C PHE A 125 -15.00 17.69 18.34
N LEU A 126 -15.43 18.56 19.27
CA LEU A 126 -15.22 20.01 19.20
C LEU A 126 -13.74 20.40 19.35
N ALA A 127 -13.04 19.83 20.34
CA ALA A 127 -11.63 20.14 20.56
C ALA A 127 -10.76 19.79 19.34
N MET A 128 -11.02 18.62 18.73
CA MET A 128 -10.40 18.20 17.48
C MET A 128 -10.64 19.24 16.36
N ALA A 129 -11.89 19.66 16.16
CA ALA A 129 -12.24 20.63 15.13
C ALA A 129 -11.58 22.00 15.34
N GLN A 130 -11.51 22.45 16.60
CA GLN A 130 -10.89 23.71 16.99
C GLN A 130 -9.38 23.70 16.75
N ASP A 131 -8.71 22.60 17.10
CA ASP A 131 -7.28 22.42 16.83
C ASP A 131 -6.99 22.42 15.32
N ILE A 132 -7.78 21.68 14.54
CA ILE A 132 -7.66 21.63 13.08
C ILE A 132 -7.91 23.00 12.44
N ASN A 133 -8.85 23.79 12.95
CA ASN A 133 -9.12 25.15 12.46
C ASN A 133 -8.19 26.22 13.06
N SER A 134 -7.19 25.84 13.86
CA SER A 134 -6.26 26.79 14.46
C SER A 134 -5.41 27.50 13.39
N PRO A 135 -4.92 28.73 13.63
CA PRO A 135 -4.09 29.47 12.67
C PRO A 135 -2.84 28.71 12.19
N ASN A 136 -2.31 27.79 13.00
CA ASN A 136 -1.16 26.96 12.63
C ASN A 136 -1.48 25.98 11.48
N ASN A 137 -2.74 25.59 11.35
CA ASN A 137 -3.24 24.71 10.29
C ASN A 137 -3.79 25.49 9.08
N LYS A 138 -3.94 26.81 9.19
CA LYS A 138 -4.33 27.71 8.08
C LYS A 138 -3.16 28.21 7.23
N LYS A 139 -1.93 27.75 7.46
CA LYS A 139 -0.69 28.23 6.81
C LYS A 139 -0.53 27.81 5.33
N GLY A 140 -1.60 27.42 4.65
CA GLY A 140 -1.58 26.88 3.30
C GLY A 140 -1.44 25.36 3.26
N SER A 141 -1.35 24.83 2.04
CA SER A 141 -1.25 23.40 1.74
C SER A 141 -0.04 22.73 2.41
N LEU A 142 -0.13 21.43 2.74
CA LEU A 142 1.03 20.69 3.27
C LEU A 142 2.18 20.69 2.26
N LYS A 143 1.88 20.50 0.97
CA LYS A 143 2.86 20.52 -0.11
C LYS A 143 3.47 21.91 -0.29
N GLU A 144 2.66 22.97 -0.26
CA GLU A 144 3.16 24.34 -0.37
C GLU A 144 4.08 24.72 0.79
N ARG A 145 3.66 24.45 2.02
CA ARG A 145 4.45 24.71 3.24
C ARG A 145 5.76 23.92 3.22
N PHE A 146 5.69 22.66 2.80
CA PHE A 146 6.87 21.83 2.62
C PHE A 146 7.79 22.38 1.52
N ALA A 147 7.25 22.82 0.38
CA ALA A 147 8.03 23.43 -0.71
C ALA A 147 8.70 24.74 -0.27
N LYS A 148 8.04 25.53 0.59
CA LYS A 148 8.60 26.75 1.22
C LYS A 148 9.65 26.46 2.30
N GLY A 149 9.94 25.19 2.57
CA GLY A 149 11.02 24.79 3.47
C GLY A 149 10.63 24.75 4.94
N GLU A 150 9.35 24.61 5.28
CA GLU A 150 8.94 24.46 6.69
C GLU A 150 9.60 23.22 7.32
N LYS A 151 10.07 23.40 8.56
CA LYS A 151 10.92 22.47 9.31
C LYS A 151 10.33 22.02 10.65
N ASP A 152 9.14 22.52 10.99
CA ASP A 152 8.49 22.20 12.24
C ASP A 152 8.29 20.68 12.41
N LYS A 153 8.58 20.17 13.61
CA LYS A 153 8.61 18.73 13.88
C LYS A 153 7.22 18.11 13.68
N ASP A 154 6.21 18.71 14.28
CA ASP A 154 4.85 18.15 14.26
C ASP A 154 4.25 18.25 12.86
N PHE A 155 4.56 19.33 12.13
CA PHE A 155 4.24 19.46 10.71
C PHE A 155 4.80 18.32 9.86
N LEU A 156 6.10 18.00 9.98
CA LEU A 156 6.73 16.92 9.21
C LEU A 156 6.19 15.54 9.60
N ILE A 157 5.92 15.32 10.89
CA ILE A 157 5.25 14.10 11.37
C ILE A 157 3.84 13.98 10.81
N ASN A 158 3.10 15.09 10.72
CA ASN A 158 1.75 15.09 10.14
C ASN A 158 1.79 14.71 8.65
N ILE A 159 2.74 15.24 7.88
CA ILE A 159 2.94 14.84 6.47
C ILE A 159 3.19 13.33 6.39
N MET A 160 4.12 12.80 7.19
CA MET A 160 4.44 11.37 7.21
C MET A 160 3.20 10.50 7.49
N LYS A 161 2.41 10.86 8.50
CA LYS A 161 1.21 10.10 8.89
C LYS A 161 0.14 10.09 7.80
N LEU A 162 -0.24 11.28 7.31
CA LEU A 162 -1.34 11.44 6.37
C LEU A 162 -1.02 10.93 4.96
N ASN A 163 0.26 10.93 4.56
CA ASN A 163 0.65 10.63 3.18
C ASN A 163 1.33 9.27 3.02
N SER A 164 1.69 8.57 4.11
CA SER A 164 2.37 7.26 4.05
C SER A 164 1.72 6.24 3.09
N SER A 165 0.39 6.26 2.98
CA SER A 165 -0.37 5.37 2.08
C SER A 165 -0.76 6.03 0.75
N ALA A 166 -1.10 7.33 0.76
CA ALA A 166 -1.65 8.02 -0.41
C ALA A 166 -0.57 8.64 -1.33
N ASP A 167 0.55 9.10 -0.74
CA ASP A 167 1.67 9.73 -1.44
C ASP A 167 2.98 9.40 -0.67
N TYR A 168 3.43 8.15 -0.81
CA TYR A 168 4.56 7.60 -0.07
C TYR A 168 5.85 8.41 -0.28
N GLU A 169 6.09 8.89 -1.51
CA GLU A 169 7.30 9.64 -1.83
C GLU A 169 7.31 11.00 -1.12
N PHE A 170 6.18 11.72 -1.10
CA PHE A 170 6.07 12.95 -0.34
C PHE A 170 6.25 12.72 1.18
N ALA A 171 5.68 11.63 1.71
CA ALA A 171 5.88 11.23 3.10
C ALA A 171 7.36 10.90 3.42
N LYS A 172 8.05 10.21 2.49
CA LYS A 172 9.48 9.90 2.61
C LYS A 172 10.33 11.18 2.64
N GLN A 173 10.06 12.14 1.76
CA GLN A 173 10.75 13.43 1.77
C GLN A 173 10.56 14.20 3.08
N ALA A 174 9.37 14.11 3.68
CA ALA A 174 9.12 14.69 5.01
C ALA A 174 9.92 13.98 6.11
N SER A 175 10.03 12.65 6.05
CA SER A 175 10.89 11.87 6.95
C SER A 175 12.35 12.27 6.84
N GLU A 176 12.87 12.36 5.62
CA GLU A 176 14.25 12.77 5.36
C GLU A 176 14.54 14.17 5.90
N ARG A 177 13.62 15.11 5.67
CA ARG A 177 13.74 16.45 6.24
C ARG A 177 13.69 16.42 7.77
N TYR A 178 12.78 15.66 8.36
CA TYR A 178 12.62 15.53 9.81
C TYR A 178 13.92 15.12 10.47
N PHE A 179 14.52 14.02 10.01
CA PHE A 179 15.77 13.51 10.59
C PHE A 179 16.98 14.39 10.26
N SER A 180 17.02 15.04 9.09
CA SER A 180 18.09 15.99 8.75
C SER A 180 18.07 17.26 9.63
N ASN A 181 16.91 17.64 10.17
CA ASN A 181 16.74 18.83 11.01
C ASN A 181 17.03 18.56 12.50
N ARG A 182 17.18 17.30 12.91
CA ARG A 182 17.44 16.96 14.32
C ARG A 182 18.81 17.44 14.76
N LYS A 183 18.89 17.90 16.01
CA LYS A 183 20.18 18.14 16.65
C LYS A 183 20.75 16.81 17.11
N LYS A 184 22.08 16.69 17.14
CA LYS A 184 22.77 15.50 17.66
C LYS A 184 22.45 15.18 19.13
N THR A 185 21.98 16.18 19.88
CA THR A 185 21.60 16.06 21.29
C THR A 185 20.16 15.57 21.49
N ASP A 186 19.35 15.52 20.44
CA ASP A 186 17.94 15.15 20.55
C ASP A 186 17.85 13.63 20.63
N GLU A 187 17.44 13.10 21.79
CA GLU A 187 17.25 11.65 21.97
C GLU A 187 16.12 11.11 21.08
N PHE A 188 16.32 9.91 20.52
CA PHE A 188 15.23 9.24 19.79
C PHE A 188 14.16 8.74 20.75
N THR A 189 12.91 8.94 20.36
CA THR A 189 11.76 8.27 20.95
C THR A 189 11.46 6.96 20.23
N LYS A 190 10.61 6.11 20.81
CA LYS A 190 10.10 4.91 20.13
C LYS A 190 9.43 5.24 18.78
N ASP A 191 8.67 6.34 18.74
CA ASP A 191 8.01 6.79 17.50
C ASP A 191 9.01 7.25 16.45
N ASP A 192 10.11 7.90 16.87
CA ASP A 192 11.19 8.28 15.94
C ASP A 192 11.84 7.05 15.32
N VAL A 193 12.13 6.02 16.11
CA VAL A 193 12.67 4.76 15.59
C VAL A 193 11.69 4.12 14.63
N GLY A 194 10.40 4.07 14.97
CA GLY A 194 9.36 3.53 14.10
C GLY A 194 9.28 4.26 12.75
N LEU A 195 9.25 5.60 12.78
CA LEU A 195 9.22 6.43 11.57
C LEU A 195 10.49 6.26 10.72
N LEU A 196 11.67 6.22 11.36
CA LEU A 196 12.94 6.03 10.65
C LEU A 196 12.95 4.70 9.89
N LEU A 197 12.61 3.60 10.56
CA LEU A 197 12.60 2.26 9.97
C LEU A 197 11.51 2.11 8.90
N TYR A 198 10.36 2.77 9.08
CA TYR A 198 9.27 2.70 8.12
C TYR A 198 9.66 3.28 6.75
N PHE A 199 10.35 4.42 6.72
CA PHE A 199 10.71 5.11 5.46
C PHE A 199 12.07 4.72 4.89
N LEU A 200 12.93 4.08 5.68
CA LEU A 200 14.25 3.62 5.23
C LEU A 200 14.13 2.30 4.44
N LYS A 201 14.39 2.37 3.13
CA LYS A 201 14.26 1.26 2.16
C LYS A 201 15.56 0.89 1.46
N SER A 202 16.54 1.78 1.45
CA SER A 202 17.84 1.54 0.81
C SER A 202 18.99 2.15 1.63
N THR A 203 20.19 1.59 1.45
CA THR A 203 21.44 2.22 1.92
C THR A 203 21.74 3.57 1.26
N GLU A 204 21.02 3.90 0.20
CA GLU A 204 21.16 5.16 -0.56
C GLU A 204 20.17 6.23 -0.10
N ASP A 205 19.21 5.88 0.77
CA ASP A 205 18.31 6.86 1.34
C ASP A 205 19.07 7.84 2.24
N LEU A 206 18.63 9.11 2.24
CA LEU A 206 19.28 10.16 3.04
C LEU A 206 19.32 9.79 4.54
N ASN A 207 18.27 9.10 5.00
CA ASN A 207 18.10 8.64 6.37
C ASN A 207 19.02 7.47 6.76
N TYR A 208 19.66 6.78 5.82
CA TYR A 208 20.57 5.67 6.14
C TYR A 208 21.75 6.13 7.02
N LYS A 209 22.28 7.32 6.75
CA LYS A 209 23.33 7.93 7.57
C LYS A 209 22.87 8.16 9.02
N THR A 210 21.65 8.64 9.18
CA THR A 210 21.04 8.83 10.51
C THR A 210 20.91 7.48 11.21
N PHE A 211 20.36 6.48 10.53
CA PHE A 211 20.21 5.12 11.07
C PHE A 211 21.53 4.53 11.58
N VAL A 212 22.61 4.60 10.79
CA VAL A 212 23.92 4.08 11.21
C VAL A 212 24.51 4.90 12.36
N SER A 213 24.45 6.24 12.29
CA SER A 213 25.07 7.10 13.30
C SER A 213 24.35 7.10 14.65
N GLN A 214 23.06 6.75 14.66
CA GLN A 214 22.19 6.77 15.86
C GLN A 214 21.89 5.35 16.38
N LYS A 215 22.72 4.35 16.04
CA LYS A 215 22.56 2.96 16.49
C LYS A 215 22.28 2.85 17.99
N ALA A 216 23.04 3.57 18.82
CA ALA A 216 22.95 3.50 20.27
C ALA A 216 21.57 3.90 20.81
N ASP A 217 20.89 4.86 20.16
CA ASP A 217 19.55 5.26 20.55
C ASP A 217 18.47 4.34 19.97
N ILE A 218 18.68 3.85 18.75
CA ILE A 218 17.75 2.92 18.10
C ILE A 218 17.65 1.61 18.89
N ILE A 219 18.78 1.07 19.36
CA ILE A 219 18.79 -0.21 20.08
C ILE A 219 18.17 -0.16 21.48
N LYS A 220 17.84 1.03 21.98
CA LYS A 220 17.03 1.19 23.20
C LYS A 220 15.58 0.72 22.99
N PHE A 221 15.09 0.76 21.74
CA PHE A 221 13.71 0.43 21.37
C PHE A 221 13.59 -0.76 20.41
N LEU A 222 14.69 -1.17 19.79
CA LEU A 222 14.78 -2.29 18.87
C LEU A 222 15.90 -3.24 19.34
N PRO A 223 15.66 -4.55 19.52
CA PRO A 223 16.72 -5.49 19.87
C PRO A 223 17.91 -5.38 18.90
N GLU A 224 19.14 -5.47 19.41
CA GLU A 224 20.34 -5.27 18.57
C GLU A 224 20.39 -6.26 17.39
N GLU A 225 19.93 -7.49 17.59
CA GLU A 225 19.84 -8.48 16.50
C GLU A 225 18.87 -8.02 15.40
N ASN A 226 17.71 -7.46 15.75
CA ASN A 226 16.78 -6.92 14.76
C ASN A 226 17.35 -5.69 14.04
N TYR A 227 18.15 -4.85 14.72
CA TYR A 227 18.88 -3.75 14.07
C TYR A 227 19.87 -4.29 13.02
N LYS A 228 20.66 -5.31 13.40
CA LYS A 228 21.64 -5.94 12.50
C LYS A 228 20.95 -6.57 11.31
N GLU A 229 19.89 -7.34 11.55
CA GLU A 229 19.11 -7.98 10.50
C GLU A 229 18.54 -6.94 9.53
N PHE A 230 17.90 -5.90 10.04
CA PHE A 230 17.35 -4.82 9.19
C PHE A 230 18.43 -4.15 8.35
N ASN A 231 19.57 -3.79 8.96
CA ASN A 231 20.71 -3.22 8.25
C ASN A 231 21.24 -4.17 7.16
N ASN A 232 21.39 -5.45 7.49
CA ASN A 232 21.93 -6.45 6.58
C ASN A 232 20.98 -6.67 5.38
N GLN A 233 19.67 -6.58 5.58
CA GLN A 233 18.70 -6.63 4.47
C GLN A 233 18.84 -5.43 3.52
N LEU A 234 19.04 -4.21 4.04
CA LEU A 234 19.28 -3.03 3.21
C LEU A 234 20.55 -3.17 2.38
N VAL A 235 21.65 -3.61 3.01
CA VAL A 235 22.92 -3.85 2.33
C VAL A 235 22.78 -4.97 1.30
N LEU A 236 22.11 -6.06 1.65
CA LEU A 236 21.89 -7.20 0.76
C LEU A 236 21.09 -6.82 -0.49
N ALA A 237 20.11 -5.91 -0.38
CA ALA A 237 19.40 -5.39 -1.53
C ALA A 237 20.34 -4.66 -2.52
N LYS A 238 21.31 -3.89 -2.00
CA LYS A 238 22.36 -3.27 -2.81
C LYS A 238 23.31 -4.30 -3.43
N VAL A 239 23.67 -5.35 -2.68
CA VAL A 239 24.50 -6.45 -3.20
C VAL A 239 23.80 -7.17 -4.37
N VAL A 240 22.48 -7.38 -4.30
CA VAL A 240 21.69 -7.90 -5.42
C VAL A 240 21.82 -7.00 -6.64
N GLN A 241 21.66 -5.68 -6.47
CA GLN A 241 21.75 -4.74 -7.58
C GLN A 241 23.14 -4.73 -8.22
N GLU A 242 24.20 -4.71 -7.41
CA GLU A 242 25.59 -4.64 -7.90
C GLU A 242 26.10 -5.97 -8.45
N SER A 243 25.46 -7.11 -8.13
CA SER A 243 25.83 -8.40 -8.70
C SER A 243 25.31 -8.60 -10.12
N ILE A 244 24.37 -7.77 -10.59
CA ILE A 244 23.76 -7.90 -11.91
C ILE A 244 24.61 -7.18 -12.97
N ASP A 245 25.07 -7.94 -13.96
CA ASP A 245 25.57 -7.39 -15.22
C ASP A 245 24.40 -7.25 -16.20
N GLU A 246 23.83 -6.05 -16.27
CA GLU A 246 22.69 -5.75 -17.14
C GLU A 246 23.01 -5.91 -18.64
N LYS A 247 24.28 -5.75 -19.04
CA LYS A 247 24.67 -5.92 -20.45
C LYS A 247 24.74 -7.40 -20.81
N ALA A 248 25.31 -8.21 -19.93
CA ALA A 248 25.38 -9.66 -20.11
C ALA A 248 24.06 -10.37 -19.77
N LYS A 249 23.13 -9.69 -19.08
CA LYS A 249 21.93 -10.27 -18.46
C LYS A 249 22.26 -11.46 -17.58
N LYS A 250 23.31 -11.33 -16.76
CA LYS A 250 23.83 -12.37 -15.87
C LYS A 250 24.09 -11.82 -14.48
N ILE A 251 23.99 -12.71 -13.50
CA ILE A 251 24.37 -12.42 -12.12
C ILE A 251 25.79 -12.95 -11.89
N ASN A 252 26.61 -12.13 -11.23
CA ASN A 252 27.93 -12.48 -10.74
C ASN A 252 27.80 -13.19 -9.39
N ASP A 253 27.67 -14.51 -9.43
CA ASP A 253 27.53 -15.38 -8.27
C ASP A 253 28.69 -15.19 -7.26
N ASP A 254 29.94 -15.09 -7.75
CA ASP A 254 31.13 -14.95 -6.90
C ASP A 254 31.12 -13.63 -6.12
N TYR A 255 30.82 -12.52 -6.80
CA TYR A 255 30.66 -11.22 -6.14
C TYR A 255 29.52 -11.27 -5.12
N PHE A 256 28.37 -11.83 -5.52
CA PHE A 256 27.21 -11.92 -4.66
C PHE A 256 27.53 -12.69 -3.38
N LEU A 257 28.04 -13.92 -3.49
CA LEU A 257 28.33 -14.77 -2.32
C LEU A 257 29.41 -14.15 -1.44
N LYS A 258 30.50 -13.65 -2.04
CA LYS A 258 31.59 -13.01 -1.29
C LYS A 258 31.10 -11.84 -0.42
N THR A 259 30.14 -11.05 -0.91
CA THR A 259 29.61 -9.89 -0.19
C THR A 259 28.41 -10.23 0.70
N ALA A 260 27.57 -11.21 0.33
CA ALA A 260 26.36 -11.57 1.07
C ALA A 260 26.62 -12.54 2.24
N GLU A 261 27.54 -13.50 2.10
CA GLU A 261 27.82 -14.50 3.14
C GLU A 261 28.18 -13.89 4.51
N PRO A 262 29.02 -12.82 4.60
CA PRO A 262 29.30 -12.17 5.88
C PRO A 262 28.10 -11.47 6.52
N LEU A 263 27.06 -11.16 5.74
CA LEU A 263 25.88 -10.42 6.20
C LEU A 263 24.79 -11.34 6.76
N VAL A 264 24.53 -12.46 6.08
CA VAL A 264 23.39 -13.33 6.39
C VAL A 264 23.78 -14.79 6.67
N GLY A 265 25.07 -15.11 6.56
CA GLY A 265 25.56 -16.49 6.63
C GLY A 265 25.44 -17.21 5.29
N LYS A 266 26.20 -18.31 5.18
CA LYS A 266 26.36 -19.06 3.93
C LYS A 266 25.04 -19.58 3.35
N GLU A 267 24.24 -20.24 4.17
CA GLU A 267 23.00 -20.87 3.71
C GLU A 267 21.98 -19.84 3.23
N ALA A 268 21.79 -18.75 3.98
CA ALA A 268 20.87 -17.67 3.60
C ALA A 268 21.36 -16.91 2.36
N ALA A 269 22.68 -16.71 2.20
CA ALA A 269 23.25 -16.10 1.01
C ALA A 269 23.02 -16.96 -0.24
N ILE A 270 23.28 -18.27 -0.16
CA ILE A 270 23.01 -19.20 -1.28
C ILE A 270 21.52 -19.22 -1.63
N LEU A 271 20.65 -19.29 -0.62
CA LEU A 271 19.20 -19.24 -0.81
C LEU A 271 18.78 -17.96 -1.54
N LYS A 272 19.26 -16.79 -1.08
CA LYS A 272 18.94 -15.50 -1.69
C LYS A 272 19.48 -15.40 -3.11
N LEU A 273 20.69 -15.89 -3.38
CA LEU A 273 21.27 -15.91 -4.72
C LEU A 273 20.39 -16.72 -5.68
N ASN A 274 20.00 -17.93 -5.29
CA ASN A 274 19.16 -18.78 -6.13
C ASN A 274 17.80 -18.15 -6.43
N GLN A 275 17.13 -17.59 -5.41
CA GLN A 275 15.89 -16.84 -5.60
C GLN A 275 16.06 -15.64 -6.54
N THR A 276 17.16 -14.90 -6.40
CA THR A 276 17.50 -13.76 -7.26
C THR A 276 17.72 -14.20 -8.70
N LYS A 277 18.45 -15.31 -8.93
CA LYS A 277 18.68 -15.87 -10.27
C LYS A 277 17.39 -16.29 -10.95
N LEU A 278 16.51 -17.01 -10.24
CA LEU A 278 15.22 -17.42 -10.81
C LEU A 278 14.36 -16.22 -11.20
N ALA A 279 14.21 -15.24 -10.30
CA ALA A 279 13.42 -14.06 -10.57
C ALA A 279 13.98 -13.20 -11.72
N TYR A 280 15.28 -12.92 -11.69
CA TYR A 280 15.94 -12.07 -12.69
C TYR A 280 15.93 -12.71 -14.09
N TYR A 281 16.25 -14.01 -14.19
CA TYR A 281 16.29 -14.69 -15.48
C TYR A 281 14.90 -14.92 -16.08
N GLU A 282 13.88 -15.16 -15.25
CA GLU A 282 12.47 -15.18 -15.68
C GLU A 282 12.05 -13.82 -16.24
N GLN A 283 12.26 -12.74 -15.48
CA GLN A 283 11.86 -11.38 -15.86
C GLN A 283 12.54 -10.89 -17.15
N ASN A 284 13.79 -11.31 -17.39
CA ASN A 284 14.58 -10.92 -18.55
C ASN A 284 14.51 -11.91 -19.72
N ALA A 285 13.63 -12.91 -19.64
CA ALA A 285 13.49 -13.99 -20.63
C ALA A 285 14.81 -14.72 -20.96
N ASN A 286 15.74 -14.80 -20.00
CA ASN A 286 17.00 -15.51 -20.14
C ASN A 286 16.82 -16.99 -19.72
N PHE A 287 16.01 -17.71 -20.48
CA PHE A 287 15.60 -19.08 -20.10
C PHE A 287 16.74 -20.09 -20.12
N LEU A 288 17.84 -19.81 -20.84
CA LEU A 288 19.05 -20.64 -20.81
C LEU A 288 19.72 -20.61 -19.42
N GLU A 289 19.85 -19.43 -18.81
CA GLU A 289 20.41 -19.32 -17.47
C GLU A 289 19.39 -19.66 -16.39
N TYR A 290 18.09 -19.41 -16.64
CA TYR A 290 17.01 -19.90 -15.78
C TYR A 290 17.02 -21.43 -15.65
N GLU A 291 17.15 -22.15 -16.76
CA GLU A 291 17.20 -23.62 -16.80
C GLU A 291 18.30 -24.16 -15.87
N LYS A 292 19.52 -23.62 -16.00
CA LYS A 292 20.65 -24.02 -15.15
C LYS A 292 20.42 -23.70 -13.68
N ALA A 293 19.93 -22.49 -13.39
CA ALA A 293 19.70 -22.04 -12.02
C ALA A 293 18.62 -22.89 -11.32
N ALA A 294 17.52 -23.18 -12.02
CA ALA A 294 16.43 -23.98 -11.48
C ALA A 294 16.82 -25.44 -11.24
N LEU A 295 17.55 -26.05 -12.18
CA LEU A 295 18.02 -27.43 -12.01
C LEU A 295 18.96 -27.58 -10.81
N GLU A 296 19.85 -26.62 -10.58
CA GLU A 296 20.75 -26.64 -9.42
C GLU A 296 19.99 -26.37 -8.12
N TYR A 297 19.10 -25.37 -8.10
CA TYR A 297 18.37 -24.99 -6.90
C TYR A 297 17.38 -26.09 -6.46
N TYR A 298 16.66 -26.69 -7.41
CA TYR A 298 15.66 -27.74 -7.17
C TYR A 298 16.24 -29.15 -7.29
N LYS A 299 17.56 -29.34 -7.20
CA LYS A 299 18.22 -30.65 -7.29
C LYS A 299 17.67 -31.65 -6.25
N ASN A 300 17.31 -31.14 -5.07
CA ASN A 300 16.67 -31.88 -3.99
C ASN A 300 15.21 -31.45 -3.88
N ALA A 301 14.38 -31.77 -4.87
CA ALA A 301 12.98 -31.37 -4.95
C ALA A 301 12.15 -31.76 -3.70
N ASP A 302 12.61 -32.71 -2.90
CA ASP A 302 12.01 -33.08 -1.62
C ASP A 302 12.02 -32.01 -0.54
N SER A 303 12.92 -31.04 -0.64
CA SER A 303 13.02 -29.92 0.29
C SER A 303 12.12 -28.74 -0.04
N PHE A 304 11.31 -28.81 -1.12
CA PHE A 304 10.53 -27.69 -1.63
C PHE A 304 9.02 -27.93 -1.61
N GLU A 305 8.28 -26.84 -1.46
CA GLU A 305 6.82 -26.88 -1.58
C GLU A 305 6.40 -27.14 -3.04
N PRO A 306 5.37 -27.98 -3.29
CA PRO A 306 4.99 -28.36 -4.64
C PRO A 306 4.55 -27.18 -5.52
N ASN A 307 3.98 -26.11 -4.94
CA ASN A 307 3.57 -24.94 -5.72
C ASN A 307 4.77 -24.16 -6.27
N GLU A 308 5.88 -24.13 -5.54
CA GLU A 308 7.12 -23.50 -6.03
C GLU A 308 7.70 -24.31 -7.18
N LEU A 309 7.80 -25.63 -7.00
CA LEU A 309 8.23 -26.56 -8.05
C LEU A 309 7.33 -26.51 -9.29
N LEU A 310 6.02 -26.35 -9.09
CA LEU A 310 5.05 -26.24 -10.18
C LEU A 310 5.25 -24.96 -10.99
N LYS A 311 5.57 -23.83 -10.34
CA LYS A 311 5.91 -22.58 -11.04
C LYS A 311 7.14 -22.79 -11.94
N ALA A 312 8.18 -23.43 -11.43
CA ALA A 312 9.36 -23.75 -12.24
C ALA A 312 9.00 -24.70 -13.40
N ALA A 313 8.20 -25.73 -13.15
CA ALA A 313 7.74 -26.67 -14.17
C ALA A 313 6.93 -25.99 -15.28
N TRP A 314 6.08 -25.01 -14.94
CA TRP A 314 5.39 -24.17 -15.93
C TRP A 314 6.40 -23.50 -16.86
N ILE A 315 7.38 -22.78 -16.28
CA ILE A 315 8.37 -22.03 -17.06
C ILE A 315 9.16 -22.96 -17.98
N PHE A 316 9.50 -24.16 -17.50
CA PHE A 316 10.14 -25.21 -18.31
C PHE A 316 9.24 -25.66 -19.46
N SER A 317 7.96 -25.90 -19.21
CA SER A 317 7.00 -26.34 -20.23
C SER A 317 6.80 -25.32 -21.37
N ASP A 318 6.98 -24.04 -21.09
CA ASP A 318 6.81 -22.95 -22.05
C ASP A 318 8.09 -22.65 -22.84
N ASN A 319 9.24 -22.70 -22.18
CA ASN A 319 10.46 -22.07 -22.69
C ASN A 319 11.65 -23.01 -22.88
N ILE A 320 11.63 -24.22 -22.31
CA ILE A 320 12.77 -25.13 -22.30
C ILE A 320 12.49 -26.35 -23.18
N LYS A 321 13.42 -26.69 -24.06
CA LYS A 321 13.31 -27.81 -25.03
C LYS A 321 14.22 -28.99 -24.70
N THR A 322 15.14 -28.82 -23.76
CA THR A 322 16.11 -29.85 -23.36
C THR A 322 15.37 -31.03 -22.73
N GLN A 323 15.50 -32.21 -23.34
CA GLN A 323 14.73 -33.40 -22.94
C GLN A 323 15.04 -33.85 -21.50
N SER A 324 16.31 -33.80 -21.07
CA SER A 324 16.67 -34.14 -19.68
C SER A 324 16.06 -33.17 -18.67
N SER A 325 16.03 -31.88 -19.00
CA SER A 325 15.49 -30.83 -18.14
C SER A 325 13.98 -30.90 -18.04
N LEU A 326 13.30 -31.20 -19.15
CA LEU A 326 11.86 -31.45 -19.16
C LEU A 326 11.48 -32.70 -18.35
N LYS A 327 12.31 -33.75 -18.33
CA LYS A 327 12.09 -34.89 -17.43
C LYS A 327 12.15 -34.48 -15.96
N LYS A 328 13.09 -33.61 -15.57
CA LYS A 328 13.14 -33.05 -14.22
C LYS A 328 11.93 -32.18 -13.90
N ALA A 329 11.49 -31.35 -14.84
CA ALA A 329 10.25 -30.59 -14.68
C ALA A 329 9.00 -31.48 -14.55
N ALA A 330 8.97 -32.64 -15.22
CA ALA A 330 7.89 -33.62 -15.05
C ALA A 330 7.88 -34.16 -13.61
N GLU A 331 9.02 -34.59 -13.07
CA GLU A 331 9.15 -35.03 -11.66
C GLU A 331 8.63 -33.96 -10.67
N TRP A 332 8.94 -32.69 -10.92
CA TRP A 332 8.47 -31.55 -10.13
C TRP A 332 6.94 -31.36 -10.21
N ALA A 333 6.36 -31.42 -11.41
CA ALA A 333 4.92 -31.26 -11.62
C ALA A 333 4.13 -32.48 -11.10
N GLU A 334 4.63 -33.70 -11.30
CA GLU A 334 4.06 -34.95 -10.78
C GLU A 334 3.91 -34.89 -9.26
N LYS A 335 4.92 -34.34 -8.56
CA LYS A 335 4.84 -34.18 -7.11
C LYS A 335 3.70 -33.26 -6.66
N SER A 336 3.42 -32.19 -7.42
CA SER A 336 2.24 -31.33 -7.16
C SER A 336 0.95 -32.10 -7.38
N VAL A 337 0.84 -32.81 -8.50
CA VAL A 337 -0.33 -33.64 -8.84
C VAL A 337 -0.58 -34.72 -7.77
N MET A 338 0.47 -35.40 -7.29
CA MET A 338 0.37 -36.44 -6.25
C MET A 338 -0.12 -35.90 -4.90
N ARG A 339 0.12 -34.62 -4.57
CA ARG A 339 -0.43 -34.01 -3.35
C ARG A 339 -1.91 -33.65 -3.50
N GLY A 340 -2.36 -33.43 -4.74
CA GLY A 340 -3.73 -33.09 -5.06
C GLY A 340 -3.83 -32.60 -6.49
N GLU A 341 -4.74 -33.20 -7.26
CA GLU A 341 -4.98 -32.82 -8.64
C GLU A 341 -5.68 -31.45 -8.68
N THR A 342 -5.21 -30.58 -9.57
CA THR A 342 -5.86 -29.32 -9.91
C THR A 342 -5.88 -29.15 -11.43
N PRO A 343 -6.80 -28.34 -11.98
CA PRO A 343 -6.76 -28.03 -13.41
C PRO A 343 -5.39 -27.50 -13.84
N GLU A 344 -4.76 -26.67 -13.00
CA GLU A 344 -3.51 -26.00 -13.31
C GLU A 344 -2.32 -26.98 -13.31
N ASN A 345 -2.18 -27.84 -12.29
CA ASN A 345 -1.01 -28.72 -12.20
C ASN A 345 -1.04 -29.87 -13.22
N THR A 346 -2.24 -30.41 -13.49
CA THR A 346 -2.44 -31.45 -14.50
C THR A 346 -2.21 -30.90 -15.91
N TYR A 347 -2.59 -29.64 -16.18
CA TYR A 347 -2.28 -28.98 -17.46
C TYR A 347 -0.77 -28.84 -17.69
N ILE A 348 -0.04 -28.34 -16.69
CA ILE A 348 1.42 -28.14 -16.79
C ILE A 348 2.10 -29.49 -17.05
N LEU A 349 1.72 -30.52 -16.31
CA LEU A 349 2.26 -31.87 -16.50
C LEU A 349 1.93 -32.42 -17.90
N ALA A 350 0.71 -32.23 -18.38
CA ALA A 350 0.31 -32.61 -19.74
C ALA A 350 1.18 -31.94 -20.82
N LYS A 351 1.44 -30.65 -20.66
CA LYS A 351 2.26 -29.87 -21.59
C LYS A 351 3.72 -30.33 -21.59
N ILE A 352 4.27 -30.66 -20.42
CA ILE A 352 5.62 -31.24 -20.31
C ILE A 352 5.68 -32.59 -21.03
N TYR A 353 4.73 -33.49 -20.81
CA TYR A 353 4.69 -34.77 -21.51
C TYR A 353 4.52 -34.62 -23.02
N TYR A 354 3.75 -33.63 -23.47
CA TYR A 354 3.64 -33.30 -24.89
C TYR A 354 5.01 -32.92 -25.47
N ASN A 355 5.76 -32.05 -24.78
CA ASN A 355 7.11 -31.64 -25.20
C ASN A 355 8.15 -32.78 -25.11
N LEU A 356 7.93 -33.77 -24.25
CA LEU A 356 8.72 -35.01 -24.17
C LEU A 356 8.34 -36.03 -25.25
N GLY A 357 7.27 -35.80 -26.02
CA GLY A 357 6.77 -36.72 -27.04
C GLY A 357 5.89 -37.87 -26.48
N SER A 358 5.59 -37.87 -25.19
CA SER A 358 4.73 -38.86 -24.52
C SER A 358 3.25 -38.54 -24.74
N LYS A 359 2.77 -38.71 -25.98
CA LYS A 359 1.42 -38.29 -26.41
C LYS A 359 0.28 -38.84 -25.56
N ASP A 360 0.33 -40.12 -25.18
CA ASP A 360 -0.76 -40.74 -24.41
C ASP A 360 -0.87 -40.13 -23.02
N LEU A 361 0.26 -39.94 -22.32
CA LEU A 361 0.29 -39.24 -21.03
C LEU A 361 -0.14 -37.79 -21.15
N ALA A 362 0.35 -37.09 -22.17
CA ALA A 362 -0.06 -35.71 -22.45
C ALA A 362 -1.57 -35.59 -22.65
N LYS A 363 -2.17 -36.50 -23.42
CA LYS A 363 -3.61 -36.51 -23.67
C LYS A 363 -4.39 -36.77 -22.39
N ASN A 364 -4.02 -37.80 -21.63
CA ASN A 364 -4.70 -38.17 -20.39
C ASN A 364 -4.73 -37.02 -19.38
N PHE A 365 -3.58 -36.39 -19.12
CA PHE A 365 -3.51 -35.27 -18.17
C PHE A 365 -4.20 -34.00 -18.70
N ALA A 366 -4.18 -33.73 -20.01
CA ALA A 366 -4.89 -32.60 -20.58
C ALA A 366 -6.42 -32.79 -20.53
N GLU A 367 -6.92 -34.01 -20.76
CA GLU A 367 -8.34 -34.34 -20.58
C GLU A 367 -8.76 -34.20 -19.11
N LEU A 368 -7.94 -34.68 -18.17
CA LEU A 368 -8.16 -34.52 -16.74
C LEU A 368 -8.26 -33.03 -16.36
N SER A 369 -7.26 -32.23 -16.75
CA SER A 369 -7.24 -30.78 -16.53
C SER A 369 -8.51 -30.09 -17.04
N LYS A 370 -8.88 -30.36 -18.30
CA LYS A 370 -10.07 -29.79 -18.95
C LYS A 370 -11.35 -30.15 -18.17
N ASN A 371 -11.51 -31.41 -17.81
CA ASN A 371 -12.71 -31.88 -17.12
C ASN A 371 -12.84 -31.24 -15.73
N MET A 372 -11.75 -31.17 -14.96
CA MET A 372 -11.73 -30.52 -13.65
C MET A 372 -12.03 -29.02 -13.73
N ALA A 373 -11.49 -28.33 -14.75
CA ALA A 373 -11.77 -26.91 -14.98
C ALA A 373 -13.26 -26.68 -15.24
N LEU A 374 -13.86 -27.44 -16.17
CA LEU A 374 -15.27 -27.32 -16.53
C LEU A 374 -16.20 -27.63 -15.35
N GLN A 375 -15.91 -28.68 -14.57
CA GLN A 375 -16.69 -29.03 -13.37
C GLN A 375 -16.64 -27.94 -12.30
N SER A 376 -15.53 -27.23 -12.21
CA SER A 376 -15.32 -26.15 -11.23
C SER A 376 -15.75 -24.78 -11.75
N GLY A 377 -16.33 -24.68 -12.95
CA GLY A 377 -16.69 -23.40 -13.59
C GLY A 377 -15.49 -22.52 -13.95
N LYS A 378 -14.29 -23.10 -14.09
CA LYS A 378 -13.04 -22.42 -14.46
C LYS A 378 -12.79 -22.50 -15.98
N ASP A 379 -11.89 -21.65 -16.47
CA ASP A 379 -11.45 -21.67 -17.87
C ASP A 379 -10.68 -22.97 -18.21
N ALA A 380 -11.05 -23.60 -19.33
CA ALA A 380 -10.47 -24.83 -19.85
C ALA A 380 -9.78 -24.65 -21.22
N ASN A 381 -9.59 -23.42 -21.68
CA ASN A 381 -9.03 -23.10 -23.00
C ASN A 381 -7.64 -23.68 -23.22
N LEU A 382 -6.74 -23.52 -22.25
CA LEU A 382 -5.35 -23.99 -22.35
C LEU A 382 -5.27 -25.52 -22.58
N ALA A 383 -6.03 -26.29 -21.82
CA ALA A 383 -6.10 -27.73 -21.96
C ALA A 383 -6.78 -28.15 -23.27
N THR A 384 -7.84 -27.44 -23.68
CA THR A 384 -8.53 -27.68 -24.95
C THR A 384 -7.61 -27.42 -26.16
N GLU A 385 -6.84 -26.34 -26.13
CA GLU A 385 -5.87 -26.01 -27.17
C GLU A 385 -4.76 -27.06 -27.25
N LEU A 386 -4.24 -27.49 -26.10
CA LEU A 386 -3.22 -28.55 -26.05
C LEU A 386 -3.74 -29.86 -26.66
N LEU A 387 -4.97 -30.28 -26.31
CA LEU A 387 -5.61 -31.47 -26.88
C LEU A 387 -5.72 -31.41 -28.39
N SER A 388 -6.03 -30.24 -28.96
CA SER A 388 -6.11 -30.07 -30.42
C SER A 388 -4.76 -30.26 -31.14
N LYS A 389 -3.64 -30.09 -30.42
CA LYS A 389 -2.28 -30.28 -30.95
C LYS A 389 -1.81 -31.73 -30.83
N ILE A 390 -2.41 -32.51 -29.91
CA ILE A 390 -2.09 -33.92 -29.71
C ILE A 390 -2.80 -34.75 -30.80
N LYS A 391 -2.08 -35.02 -31.89
CA LYS A 391 -2.54 -35.91 -32.97
C LYS A 391 -2.65 -37.37 -32.54
#